data_AF-A0A920RF64-F1
#
_entry.id   AF-A0A920RF64-F1
#
_cell.length_a   1.000
_cell.length_b   1.000
_cell.length_c   1.000
_cell.angle_alpha   90.00
_cell.angle_beta   90.00
_cell.angle_gamma   90.00
#
_symmetry.space_group_name_H-M   'P 1'
#
loop_
_entity.id
_entity.type
_entity.pdbx_description
1 polymer ?
#
loop_
_entity_poly.entity_id
_entity_poly.type
_entity_poly.pdbx_seq_one_letter_code
_entity_poly.pdbx_strand_id
1 'polypeptide(L)'
;MRLKHSAQTWGLPDTEIASRVGLSVDQVRFIRVYLERQHYRIDQHRKLFHLGGGRRWREDRYEDPADRINYPEAGMRVRTALTFNSAEVAGFLAEGLWGKATLDTWLNQATLSRPNAPMLIAGEHSMSYAKVDAQVGAIASGLKALGLGRGDVIAIQLPNTVEFVVGHLAVARIGAVLQTIHMPYRAGDIASLLEHSQARAVIAADVFRGYDLASIMLAERRRLDSLEEVIIVGQAPREARSFWSLAESGKPLDQHDRAVAADPCLLLYTSGTTSSPKGVPLTYQNMLGNIESAADEFEVTEHDRILSAAPFSHLYGIFNFHMALSRGAAAVLLPAFTPQDLGQAVSMHEPTMLFSRPGTRGRYAGSGIDQ
;
A
#
# COMPACT_ATOMS: atom_id res chain seq x y z
N MET A 1 -46.78 -22.39 -13.18
CA MET A 1 -47.39 -21.29 -13.98
C MET A 1 -47.62 -20.00 -13.19
N ARG A 2 -47.81 -20.02 -11.86
CA ARG A 2 -48.07 -18.82 -11.01
C ARG A 2 -46.90 -17.86 -10.74
N LEU A 3 -45.67 -18.16 -11.17
CA LEU A 3 -44.50 -17.25 -11.03
C LEU A 3 -44.26 -16.38 -12.27
N LYS A 4 -45.03 -16.57 -13.35
CA LYS A 4 -44.89 -15.75 -14.56
C LYS A 4 -45.69 -14.45 -14.38
N HIS A 5 -44.97 -13.34 -14.27
CA HIS A 5 -45.45 -11.97 -14.43
C HIS A 5 -46.39 -11.43 -13.34
N SER A 6 -45.88 -11.23 -12.13
CA SER A 6 -46.33 -10.07 -11.34
C SER A 6 -45.12 -9.18 -11.08
N ALA A 7 -45.18 -7.90 -11.47
CA ALA A 7 -44.18 -6.91 -11.09
C ALA A 7 -44.04 -6.81 -9.55
N GLN A 8 -45.09 -7.19 -8.81
CA GLN A 8 -45.13 -7.22 -7.33
C GLN A 8 -44.22 -8.27 -6.68
N THR A 9 -43.75 -9.28 -7.41
CA THR A 9 -42.78 -10.27 -6.90
C THR A 9 -41.32 -9.86 -7.08
N TRP A 10 -41.05 -8.71 -7.71
CA TRP A 10 -39.70 -8.22 -7.98
C TRP A 10 -39.14 -7.45 -6.77
N GLY A 11 -38.53 -8.18 -5.82
CA GLY A 11 -37.84 -7.59 -4.67
C GLY A 11 -37.89 -8.41 -3.38
N LEU A 12 -38.80 -9.38 -3.28
CA LEU A 12 -38.95 -10.22 -2.09
C LEU A 12 -37.84 -11.28 -1.96
N PRO A 13 -37.37 -11.59 -0.73
CA PRO A 13 -36.43 -12.68 -0.48
C PRO A 13 -37.04 -14.06 -0.77
N ASP A 14 -36.19 -15.06 -1.10
CA ASP A 14 -36.63 -16.41 -1.50
C ASP A 14 -37.53 -17.08 -0.45
N THR A 15 -37.26 -16.82 0.83
CA THR A 15 -38.06 -17.31 1.96
C THR A 15 -39.48 -16.76 1.97
N GLU A 16 -39.65 -15.50 1.60
CA GLU A 16 -40.95 -14.84 1.56
C GLU A 16 -41.74 -15.26 0.32
N ILE A 17 -41.07 -15.44 -0.81
CA ILE A 17 -41.70 -16.02 -2.01
C ILE A 17 -42.15 -17.45 -1.73
N ALA A 18 -41.28 -18.27 -1.14
CA ALA A 18 -41.56 -19.65 -0.74
C ALA A 18 -42.84 -19.74 0.10
N SER A 19 -42.95 -18.87 1.12
CA SER A 19 -44.16 -18.74 1.94
C SER A 19 -45.41 -18.34 1.13
N ARG A 20 -45.29 -17.35 0.23
CA ARG A 20 -46.42 -16.85 -0.57
C ARG A 20 -46.91 -17.83 -1.65
N VAL A 21 -46.01 -18.65 -2.20
CA VAL A 21 -46.34 -19.56 -3.32
C VAL A 21 -46.44 -21.03 -2.91
N GLY A 22 -46.18 -21.35 -1.63
CA GLY A 22 -46.26 -22.70 -1.10
C GLY A 22 -45.19 -23.66 -1.62
N LEU A 23 -43.99 -23.14 -1.91
CA LEU A 23 -42.83 -23.94 -2.37
C LEU A 23 -41.71 -23.93 -1.33
N SER A 24 -40.79 -24.89 -1.40
CA SER A 24 -39.58 -24.83 -0.57
C SER A 24 -38.64 -23.70 -1.04
N VAL A 25 -37.81 -23.19 -0.14
CA VAL A 25 -36.81 -22.16 -0.46
C VAL A 25 -35.88 -22.61 -1.58
N ASP A 26 -35.49 -23.90 -1.58
CA ASP A 26 -34.63 -24.47 -2.62
C ASP A 26 -35.34 -24.58 -3.97
N GLN A 27 -36.63 -24.93 -3.99
CA GLN A 27 -37.44 -24.92 -5.22
C GLN A 27 -37.59 -23.51 -5.79
N VAL A 28 -37.86 -22.51 -4.94
CA VAL A 28 -37.91 -21.10 -5.35
C VAL A 28 -36.56 -20.65 -5.91
N ARG A 29 -35.46 -20.98 -5.23
CA ARG A 29 -34.10 -20.65 -5.67
C ARG A 29 -33.78 -21.27 -7.04
N PHE A 30 -34.08 -22.55 -7.22
CA PHE A 30 -33.87 -23.25 -8.49
C PHE A 30 -34.67 -22.61 -9.63
N ILE A 31 -35.96 -22.36 -9.43
CA ILE A 31 -36.83 -21.73 -10.43
C ILE A 31 -36.36 -20.31 -10.75
N ARG A 32 -35.98 -19.52 -9.74
CA ARG A 32 -35.45 -18.16 -9.92
C ARG A 32 -34.19 -18.17 -10.78
N VAL A 33 -33.20 -18.99 -10.43
CA VAL A 33 -31.94 -19.10 -11.19
C VAL A 33 -32.21 -19.47 -12.65
N TYR A 34 -33.15 -20.38 -12.89
CA TYR A 34 -33.52 -20.78 -14.25
C TYR A 34 -34.21 -19.64 -15.02
N LEU A 35 -35.14 -18.91 -14.39
CA LEU A 35 -35.85 -17.79 -15.00
C LEU A 35 -34.93 -16.60 -15.28
N GLU A 36 -34.04 -16.24 -14.36
CA GLU A 36 -33.04 -15.19 -14.55
C GLU A 36 -32.08 -15.56 -15.69
N ARG A 37 -31.66 -16.83 -15.79
CA ARG A 37 -30.85 -17.32 -16.92
C ARG A 37 -31.57 -17.16 -18.26
N GLN A 38 -32.86 -17.50 -18.34
CA GLN A 38 -33.64 -17.36 -19.56
C GLN A 38 -33.91 -15.90 -19.94
N HIS A 39 -34.16 -15.04 -18.95
CA HIS A 39 -34.49 -13.64 -19.18
C HIS A 39 -33.26 -12.82 -19.58
N TYR A 40 -32.11 -13.05 -18.93
CA TYR A 40 -30.89 -12.26 -19.13
C TYR A 40 -29.85 -12.93 -20.04
N ARG A 41 -30.16 -14.10 -20.64
CA ARG A 41 -29.26 -14.85 -21.55
C ARG A 41 -27.83 -14.99 -21.02
N ILE A 42 -27.70 -15.30 -19.72
CA ILE A 42 -26.40 -15.36 -19.05
C ILE A 42 -25.77 -16.75 -19.24
N ASP A 43 -24.68 -16.84 -19.98
CA ASP A 43 -24.04 -18.11 -20.35
C ASP A 43 -23.01 -18.66 -19.34
N GLN A 44 -22.84 -18.04 -18.15
CA GLN A 44 -21.83 -18.51 -17.19
C GLN A 44 -22.36 -18.73 -15.77
N HIS A 45 -22.32 -19.99 -15.35
CA HIS A 45 -22.53 -20.45 -13.96
C HIS A 45 -21.75 -19.62 -12.92
N ARG A 46 -20.51 -19.20 -13.25
CA ARG A 46 -19.66 -18.38 -12.36
C ARG A 46 -20.25 -16.99 -12.06
N LYS A 47 -21.04 -16.41 -12.96
CA LYS A 47 -21.65 -15.08 -12.80
C LYS A 47 -22.79 -15.04 -11.78
N LEU A 48 -23.47 -16.18 -11.56
CA LEU A 48 -24.55 -16.32 -10.57
C LEU A 48 -24.05 -16.87 -9.23
N PHE A 49 -22.96 -17.64 -9.23
CA PHE A 49 -22.43 -18.30 -8.03
C PHE A 49 -21.83 -17.32 -6.99
N HIS A 50 -21.34 -16.17 -7.44
CA HIS A 50 -20.74 -15.16 -6.56
C HIS A 50 -21.76 -14.16 -5.95
N LEU A 51 -23.06 -14.28 -6.25
CA LEU A 51 -24.15 -13.54 -5.62
C LEU A 51 -24.58 -14.14 -4.26
N GLY A 52 -23.62 -14.64 -3.47
CA GLY A 52 -23.84 -15.40 -2.24
C GLY A 52 -25.06 -14.97 -1.41
N GLY A 53 -25.84 -15.95 -0.93
CA GLY A 53 -26.86 -15.74 0.11
C GLY A 53 -28.12 -14.98 -0.34
N GLY A 54 -28.71 -15.31 -1.49
CA GLY A 54 -30.06 -14.83 -1.84
C GLY A 54 -30.15 -13.43 -2.45
N ARG A 55 -29.04 -12.89 -2.99
CA ARG A 55 -29.06 -11.61 -3.73
C ARG A 55 -29.47 -11.83 -5.18
N ARG A 56 -30.37 -10.98 -5.70
CA ARG A 56 -30.84 -10.99 -7.11
C ARG A 56 -29.83 -10.31 -8.03
N TRP A 57 -29.79 -10.71 -9.30
CA TRP A 57 -29.05 -10.01 -10.33
C TRP A 57 -29.58 -8.57 -10.48
N ARG A 58 -28.66 -7.61 -10.56
CA ARG A 58 -28.91 -6.18 -10.73
C ARG A 58 -27.89 -5.64 -11.71
N GLU A 59 -28.33 -5.25 -12.90
CA GLU A 59 -27.47 -4.77 -13.98
C GLU A 59 -26.59 -3.60 -13.52
N ASP A 60 -27.17 -2.68 -12.74
CA ASP A 60 -26.51 -1.51 -12.15
C ASP A 60 -25.46 -1.85 -11.09
N ARG A 61 -25.39 -3.11 -10.64
CA ARG A 61 -24.42 -3.58 -9.62
C ARG A 61 -23.58 -4.75 -10.10
N TYR A 62 -23.74 -5.13 -11.37
CA TYR A 62 -22.97 -6.19 -11.98
C TYR A 62 -21.69 -5.58 -12.53
N GLU A 63 -20.56 -6.09 -12.05
CA GLU A 63 -19.23 -5.78 -12.56
C GLU A 63 -18.58 -7.11 -12.92
N ASP A 64 -18.13 -7.27 -14.17
CA ASP A 64 -17.58 -8.55 -14.62
C ASP A 64 -16.32 -8.88 -13.80
N PRO A 65 -16.13 -10.11 -13.31
CA PRO A 65 -14.91 -10.49 -12.61
C PRO A 65 -13.62 -10.23 -13.41
N ALA A 66 -13.70 -10.19 -14.75
CA ALA A 66 -12.61 -9.75 -15.61
C ALA A 66 -12.36 -8.23 -15.55
N ASP A 67 -13.42 -7.43 -15.39
CA ASP A 67 -13.37 -5.96 -15.30
C ASP A 67 -12.97 -5.47 -13.89
N ARG A 68 -13.14 -6.32 -12.86
CA ARG A 68 -12.79 -6.02 -11.47
C ARG A 68 -11.32 -5.73 -11.21
N ILE A 69 -10.43 -6.08 -12.15
CA ILE A 69 -9.01 -5.86 -11.97
C ILE A 69 -8.36 -5.35 -13.26
N ASN A 70 -8.71 -4.13 -13.63
CA ASN A 70 -7.94 -3.39 -14.63
C ASN A 70 -6.58 -3.00 -14.03
N TYR A 71 -5.56 -3.80 -14.33
CA TYR A 71 -4.17 -3.38 -14.16
C TYR A 71 -3.74 -2.59 -15.40
N PRO A 72 -3.10 -1.43 -15.22
CA PRO A 72 -2.36 -0.80 -16.33
C PRO A 72 -1.32 -1.77 -16.89
N GLU A 73 -0.96 -1.62 -18.16
CA GLU A 73 0.02 -2.49 -18.83
C GLU A 73 1.36 -2.54 -18.04
N ALA A 74 1.82 -1.39 -17.55
CA ALA A 74 3.00 -1.29 -16.69
C ALA A 74 2.86 -2.10 -15.38
N GLY A 75 1.71 -2.01 -14.72
CA GLY A 75 1.40 -2.80 -13.53
C GLY A 75 1.41 -4.31 -13.82
N MET A 76 0.92 -4.72 -14.99
CA MET A 76 1.01 -6.10 -15.45
C MET A 76 2.44 -6.54 -15.72
N ARG A 77 3.33 -5.66 -16.22
CA ARG A 77 4.76 -5.97 -16.37
C ARG A 77 5.42 -6.22 -15.00
N VAL A 78 5.16 -5.36 -14.01
CA VAL A 78 5.65 -5.55 -12.63
C VAL A 78 5.16 -6.88 -12.07
N ARG A 79 3.88 -7.20 -12.27
CA ARG A 79 3.29 -8.47 -11.82
C ARG A 79 3.90 -9.68 -12.53
N THR A 80 4.09 -9.61 -13.84
CA THR A 80 4.63 -10.71 -14.66
C THR A 80 6.10 -10.98 -14.34
N ALA A 81 6.84 -9.96 -13.90
CA ALA A 81 8.22 -10.14 -13.41
C ALA A 81 8.30 -10.97 -12.11
N LEU A 82 7.19 -11.17 -11.39
CA LEU A 82 7.11 -12.08 -10.25
C LEU A 82 6.83 -13.50 -10.75
N THR A 83 7.89 -14.29 -10.95
CA THR A 83 7.81 -15.65 -11.51
C THR A 83 7.94 -16.73 -10.44
N PHE A 84 7.16 -16.64 -9.36
CA PHE A 84 7.16 -17.69 -8.33
C PHE A 84 6.49 -18.96 -8.85
N ASN A 85 7.10 -20.13 -8.60
CA ASN A 85 6.47 -21.42 -8.92
C ASN A 85 5.23 -21.60 -8.05
N SER A 86 4.08 -21.89 -8.66
CA SER A 86 2.80 -22.02 -7.94
C SER A 86 2.82 -23.11 -6.86
N ALA A 87 3.59 -24.19 -7.04
CA ALA A 87 3.74 -25.24 -6.04
C ALA A 87 4.57 -24.76 -4.84
N GLU A 88 5.62 -23.98 -5.08
CA GLU A 88 6.43 -23.36 -4.00
C GLU A 88 5.61 -22.35 -3.21
N VAL A 89 4.84 -21.49 -3.90
CA VAL A 89 3.92 -20.54 -3.24
C VAL A 89 2.90 -21.29 -2.36
N ALA A 90 2.33 -22.38 -2.87
CA ALA A 90 1.41 -23.20 -2.08
C ALA A 90 2.10 -23.82 -0.85
N GLY A 91 3.36 -24.25 -0.98
CA GLY A 91 4.20 -24.73 0.12
C GLY A 91 4.41 -23.66 1.20
N PHE A 92 4.88 -22.47 0.83
CA PHE A 92 5.09 -21.36 1.77
C PHE A 92 3.81 -20.95 2.50
N LEU A 93 2.67 -20.96 1.81
CA LEU A 93 1.37 -20.68 2.43
C LEU A 93 0.92 -21.80 3.38
N ALA A 94 1.16 -23.07 3.03
CA ALA A 94 0.80 -24.21 3.87
C ALA A 94 1.65 -24.30 5.14
N GLU A 95 2.92 -23.93 5.05
CA GLU A 95 3.86 -23.87 6.18
C GLU A 95 3.67 -22.62 7.06
N GLY A 96 2.82 -21.68 6.64
CA GLY A 96 2.60 -20.42 7.36
C GLY A 96 3.74 -19.41 7.24
N LEU A 97 4.72 -19.68 6.38
CA LEU A 97 5.83 -18.76 6.08
C LEU A 97 5.33 -17.51 5.34
N TRP A 98 4.32 -17.67 4.48
CA TRP A 98 3.65 -16.57 3.79
C TRP A 98 2.20 -16.43 4.25
N GLY A 99 1.75 -15.19 4.43
CA GLY A 99 0.42 -14.87 4.96
C GLY A 99 -0.58 -14.32 3.94
N LYS A 100 -1.74 -13.90 4.46
CA LYS A 100 -2.78 -13.17 3.71
C LYS A 100 -2.86 -11.69 4.09
N ALA A 101 -1.98 -11.23 4.97
CA ALA A 101 -1.93 -9.84 5.39
C ALA A 101 -1.40 -8.93 4.28
N THR A 102 -1.82 -7.67 4.34
CA THR A 102 -1.16 -6.54 3.68
C THR A 102 -0.75 -5.52 4.75
N LEU A 103 -0.04 -4.46 4.35
CA LEU A 103 0.27 -3.37 5.28
C LEU A 103 -0.99 -2.71 5.85
N ASP A 104 -2.05 -2.61 5.05
CA ASP A 104 -3.34 -2.09 5.51
C ASP A 104 -3.98 -3.00 6.57
N THR A 105 -3.82 -4.33 6.43
CA THR A 105 -4.25 -5.29 7.47
C THR A 105 -3.58 -5.01 8.81
N TRP A 106 -2.24 -4.87 8.83
CA TRP A 106 -1.51 -4.59 10.08
C TRP A 106 -1.85 -3.23 10.68
N LEU A 107 -1.95 -2.18 9.84
CA LEU A 107 -2.35 -0.85 10.31
C LEU A 107 -3.76 -0.85 10.93
N ASN A 108 -4.73 -1.50 10.27
CA ASN A 108 -6.09 -1.62 10.78
C ASN A 108 -6.12 -2.41 12.10
N GLN A 109 -5.37 -3.50 12.20
CA GLN A 109 -5.30 -4.31 13.41
C GLN A 109 -4.73 -3.51 14.58
N ALA A 110 -3.62 -2.80 14.39
CA ALA A 110 -3.01 -1.95 15.41
C ALA A 110 -3.90 -0.75 15.79
N THR A 111 -4.61 -0.16 14.83
CA THR A 111 -5.56 0.95 15.09
C THR A 111 -6.75 0.49 15.92
N LEU A 112 -7.26 -0.72 15.68
CA LEU A 112 -8.36 -1.29 16.47
C LEU A 112 -7.92 -1.69 17.88
N SER A 113 -6.73 -2.25 18.03
CA SER A 113 -6.24 -2.74 19.34
C SER A 113 -5.66 -1.63 20.21
N ARG A 114 -4.97 -0.65 19.61
CA ARG A 114 -4.17 0.37 20.30
C ARG A 114 -4.27 1.75 19.63
N PRO A 115 -5.47 2.33 19.45
CA PRO A 115 -5.67 3.56 18.67
C PRO A 115 -4.87 4.77 19.18
N ASN A 116 -4.64 4.83 20.49
CA ASN A 116 -3.95 5.93 21.16
C ASN A 116 -2.46 5.67 21.39
N ALA A 117 -1.95 4.47 21.07
CA ALA A 117 -0.52 4.17 21.20
C ALA A 117 0.29 4.92 20.13
N PRO A 118 1.53 5.34 20.42
CA PRO A 118 2.39 6.00 19.44
C PRO A 118 2.74 5.03 18.31
N MET A 119 2.55 5.48 17.07
CA MET A 119 3.00 4.79 15.86
C MET A 119 4.26 5.44 15.30
N LEU A 120 4.30 6.77 15.25
CA LEU A 120 5.44 7.54 14.74
C LEU A 120 5.92 8.53 15.79
N ILE A 121 7.23 8.62 15.97
CA ILE A 121 7.90 9.59 16.84
C ILE A 121 8.86 10.38 15.97
N ALA A 122 8.66 11.70 15.85
CA ALA A 122 9.42 12.58 14.98
C ALA A 122 9.78 13.88 15.71
N GLY A 123 11.05 14.02 16.09
CA GLY A 123 11.49 15.09 16.98
C GLY A 123 10.66 15.08 18.27
N GLU A 124 10.17 16.24 18.71
CA GLU A 124 9.40 16.34 19.95
C GLU A 124 7.95 15.84 19.86
N HIS A 125 7.52 15.42 18.67
CA HIS A 125 6.12 15.08 18.40
C HIS A 125 5.94 13.58 18.20
N SER A 126 4.80 13.07 18.66
CA SER A 126 4.35 11.70 18.39
C SER A 126 2.96 11.67 17.78
N MET A 127 2.74 10.69 16.91
CA MET A 127 1.46 10.44 16.26
C MET A 127 0.98 9.05 16.62
N SER A 128 -0.27 8.96 17.05
CA SER A 128 -0.88 7.68 17.39
C SER A 128 -1.32 6.90 16.16
N TYR A 129 -1.51 5.59 16.32
CA TYR A 129 -2.06 4.72 15.27
C TYR A 129 -3.33 5.29 14.64
N ALA A 130 -4.31 5.73 15.44
CA ALA A 130 -5.55 6.31 14.92
C ALA A 130 -5.34 7.60 14.13
N LYS A 131 -4.39 8.46 14.53
CA LYS A 131 -4.08 9.70 13.81
C LYS A 131 -3.41 9.41 12.47
N VAL A 132 -2.45 8.48 12.46
CA VAL A 132 -1.76 8.08 11.22
C VAL A 132 -2.74 7.39 10.28
N ASP A 133 -3.59 6.48 10.78
CA ASP A 133 -4.59 5.79 9.98
C ASP A 133 -5.59 6.76 9.31
N ALA A 134 -6.06 7.77 10.05
CA ALA A 134 -6.92 8.81 9.49
C ALA A 134 -6.23 9.59 8.36
N GLN A 135 -4.97 9.98 8.54
CA GLN A 135 -4.19 10.66 7.50
C GLN A 135 -3.95 9.77 6.29
N VAL A 136 -3.59 8.50 6.49
CA VAL A 136 -3.42 7.52 5.43
C VAL A 136 -4.73 7.37 4.64
N GLY A 137 -5.87 7.30 5.33
CA GLY A 137 -7.19 7.20 4.69
C GLY A 137 -7.50 8.41 3.82
N ALA A 138 -7.23 9.62 4.31
CA ALA A 138 -7.46 10.85 3.58
C ALA A 138 -6.53 10.98 2.35
N ILE A 139 -5.23 10.73 2.51
CA ILE A 139 -4.27 10.76 1.40
C ILE A 139 -4.57 9.67 0.37
N ALA A 140 -4.90 8.45 0.79
CA ALA A 140 -5.27 7.36 -0.11
C ALA A 140 -6.52 7.70 -0.93
N SER A 141 -7.50 8.34 -0.31
CA SER A 141 -8.71 8.80 -0.99
C SER A 141 -8.41 9.91 -2.01
N GLY A 142 -7.49 10.83 -1.69
CA GLY A 142 -7.01 11.84 -2.61
C GLY A 142 -6.24 11.26 -3.80
N LEU A 143 -5.34 10.30 -3.57
CA LEU A 143 -4.64 9.57 -4.65
C LEU A 143 -5.64 8.88 -5.59
N LYS A 144 -6.68 8.25 -5.04
CA LYS A 144 -7.75 7.65 -5.85
C LYS A 144 -8.57 8.66 -6.64
N ALA A 145 -8.81 9.86 -6.09
CA ALA A 145 -9.45 10.95 -6.81
C ALA A 145 -8.62 11.44 -8.02
N LEU A 146 -7.30 11.23 -8.01
CA LEU A 146 -6.42 11.46 -9.15
C LEU A 146 -6.42 10.31 -10.17
N GLY A 147 -7.21 9.26 -9.97
CA GLY A 147 -7.25 8.09 -10.86
C GLY A 147 -6.08 7.13 -10.66
N LEU A 148 -5.38 7.21 -9.53
CA LEU A 148 -4.33 6.26 -9.13
C LEU A 148 -4.96 5.12 -8.31
N GLY A 149 -4.47 3.90 -8.48
CA GLY A 149 -5.02 2.72 -7.81
C GLY A 149 -4.19 1.46 -8.05
N ARG A 150 -4.88 0.32 -8.06
CA ARG A 150 -4.23 -0.99 -8.00
C ARG A 150 -3.31 -1.24 -9.19
N GLY A 151 -2.05 -1.53 -8.90
CA GLY A 151 -1.02 -1.81 -9.90
C GLY A 151 -0.33 -0.60 -10.51
N ASP A 152 -0.77 0.63 -10.22
CA ASP A 152 -0.02 1.82 -10.57
C ASP A 152 1.28 1.87 -9.78
N VAL A 153 2.36 2.31 -10.41
CA VAL A 153 3.62 2.59 -9.69
C VAL A 153 3.61 4.04 -9.23
N ILE A 154 3.77 4.25 -7.92
CA ILE A 154 3.90 5.57 -7.31
C ILE A 154 5.28 5.67 -6.69
N ALA A 155 6.09 6.60 -7.18
CA ALA A 155 7.43 6.83 -6.67
C ALA A 155 7.40 7.76 -5.45
N ILE A 156 8.25 7.49 -4.45
CA ILE A 156 8.47 8.38 -3.31
C ILE A 156 9.95 8.70 -3.17
N GLN A 157 10.28 10.00 -3.19
CA GLN A 157 11.60 10.55 -2.85
C GLN A 157 11.46 11.48 -1.64
N LEU A 158 11.36 10.88 -0.44
CA LEU A 158 11.26 11.59 0.82
C LEU A 158 12.28 11.04 1.83
N PRO A 159 12.78 11.88 2.76
CA PRO A 159 13.52 11.41 3.94
C PRO A 159 12.60 10.61 4.88
N ASN A 160 13.15 9.99 5.93
CA ASN A 160 12.37 9.24 6.92
C ASN A 160 11.50 10.20 7.74
N THR A 161 10.34 10.54 7.21
CA THR A 161 9.42 11.57 7.68
C THR A 161 8.02 10.99 7.83
N VAL A 162 7.14 11.74 8.51
CA VAL A 162 5.73 11.37 8.63
C VAL A 162 5.11 11.23 7.25
N GLU A 163 5.41 12.15 6.34
CA GLU A 163 4.90 12.16 4.97
C GLU A 163 5.37 10.94 4.17
N PHE A 164 6.61 10.47 4.36
CA PHE A 164 7.05 9.20 3.76
C PHE A 164 6.15 8.06 4.22
N VAL A 165 5.93 7.92 5.53
CA VAL A 165 5.16 6.80 6.08
C VAL A 165 3.69 6.88 5.66
N VAL A 166 3.07 8.07 5.80
CA VAL A 166 1.68 8.29 5.39
C VAL A 166 1.51 8.04 3.90
N GLY A 167 2.42 8.56 3.07
CA GLY A 167 2.41 8.33 1.62
C GLY A 167 2.57 6.86 1.27
N HIS A 168 3.54 6.17 1.86
CA HIS A 168 3.77 4.73 1.65
C HIS A 168 2.54 3.88 1.99
N LEU A 169 1.96 4.09 3.17
CA LEU A 169 0.77 3.36 3.59
C LEU A 169 -0.47 3.73 2.77
N ALA A 170 -0.57 4.96 2.28
CA ALA A 170 -1.65 5.38 1.39
C ALA A 170 -1.55 4.72 0.02
N VAL A 171 -0.35 4.64 -0.55
CA VAL A 171 -0.03 3.86 -1.77
C VAL A 171 -0.41 2.40 -1.57
N ALA A 172 -0.03 1.80 -0.44
CA ALA A 172 -0.39 0.42 -0.13
C ALA A 172 -1.91 0.23 0.02
N ARG A 173 -2.62 1.18 0.63
CA ARG A 173 -4.07 1.12 0.86
C ARG A 173 -4.88 1.11 -0.44
N ILE A 174 -4.41 1.79 -1.49
CA ILE A 174 -5.05 1.80 -2.81
C ILE A 174 -4.56 0.65 -3.72
N GLY A 175 -3.68 -0.22 -3.21
CA GLY A 175 -3.09 -1.35 -3.93
C GLY A 175 -2.10 -0.96 -5.02
N ALA A 176 -1.60 0.27 -5.00
CA ALA A 176 -0.51 0.72 -5.85
C ALA A 176 0.82 0.12 -5.37
N VAL A 177 1.82 0.15 -6.26
CA VAL A 177 3.18 -0.33 -6.00
C VAL A 177 4.05 0.86 -5.60
N LEU A 178 4.61 0.83 -4.40
CA LEU A 178 5.59 1.84 -3.99
C LEU A 178 6.89 1.61 -4.76
N GLN A 179 7.38 2.63 -5.47
CA GLN A 179 8.80 2.74 -5.81
C GLN A 179 9.48 3.71 -4.84
N THR A 180 10.64 3.34 -4.32
CA THR A 180 11.45 4.32 -3.56
C THR A 180 12.57 4.89 -4.41
N ILE A 181 12.81 6.20 -4.28
CA ILE A 181 13.96 6.88 -4.87
C ILE A 181 14.86 7.39 -3.74
N HIS A 182 16.15 7.11 -3.85
CA HIS A 182 17.12 7.50 -2.82
C HIS A 182 17.32 9.02 -2.79
N MET A 183 17.35 9.62 -1.60
CA MET A 183 17.41 11.09 -1.44
C MET A 183 18.62 11.75 -2.13
N PRO A 184 19.82 11.14 -2.13
CA PRO A 184 20.95 11.60 -2.94
C PRO A 184 20.83 11.51 -4.47
N TYR A 185 19.85 10.79 -5.03
CA TYR A 185 19.69 10.69 -6.48
C TYR A 185 19.22 12.02 -7.09
N ARG A 186 19.69 12.29 -8.31
CA ARG A 186 19.45 13.56 -9.03
C ARG A 186 18.86 13.28 -10.41
N ALA A 187 18.65 14.32 -11.20
CA ALA A 187 17.91 14.29 -12.47
C ALA A 187 18.18 13.03 -13.32
N GLY A 188 19.44 12.71 -13.65
CA GLY A 188 19.75 11.54 -14.49
C GLY A 188 19.34 10.18 -13.88
N ASP A 189 19.55 10.00 -12.57
CA ASP A 189 19.15 8.78 -11.86
C ASP A 189 17.61 8.72 -11.75
N ILE A 190 16.99 9.83 -11.36
CA ILE A 190 15.53 9.96 -11.19
C ILE A 190 14.82 9.66 -12.50
N ALA A 191 15.24 10.30 -13.59
CA ALA A 191 14.75 10.10 -14.94
C ALA A 191 14.74 8.62 -15.32
N SER A 192 15.89 7.95 -15.16
CA SER A 192 16.06 6.54 -15.51
C SER A 192 15.14 5.63 -14.69
N LEU A 193 14.95 5.92 -13.41
CA LEU A 193 14.11 5.13 -12.52
C LEU A 193 12.61 5.30 -12.79
N LEU A 194 12.15 6.54 -12.97
CA LEU A 194 10.75 6.86 -13.29
C LEU A 194 10.36 6.32 -14.66
N GLU A 195 11.26 6.43 -15.63
CA GLU A 195 11.05 5.89 -16.98
C GLU A 195 11.01 4.36 -16.96
N HIS A 196 11.94 3.70 -16.28
CA HIS A 196 11.96 2.24 -16.23
C HIS A 196 10.73 1.66 -15.52
N SER A 197 10.27 2.28 -14.43
CA SER A 197 9.08 1.79 -13.71
C SER A 197 7.76 2.19 -14.34
N GLN A 198 7.76 3.16 -15.25
CA GLN A 198 6.56 3.81 -15.75
C GLN A 198 5.70 4.37 -14.60
N ALA A 199 6.36 5.02 -13.64
CA ALA A 199 5.67 5.63 -12.50
C ALA A 199 4.63 6.66 -12.97
N ARG A 200 3.39 6.50 -12.50
CA ARG A 200 2.28 7.42 -12.82
C ARG A 200 2.24 8.65 -11.93
N ALA A 201 2.78 8.54 -10.73
CA ALA A 201 2.89 9.65 -9.81
C ALA A 201 4.23 9.62 -9.07
N VAL A 202 4.69 10.79 -8.65
CA VAL A 202 5.83 10.94 -7.74
C VAL A 202 5.46 11.84 -6.57
N ILE A 203 5.79 11.39 -5.35
CA ILE A 203 5.74 12.17 -4.12
C ILE A 203 7.18 12.53 -3.73
N ALA A 204 7.52 13.81 -3.69
CA ALA A 204 8.88 14.27 -3.41
C ALA A 204 8.90 15.44 -2.44
N ALA A 205 10.02 15.64 -1.75
CA ALA A 205 10.27 16.89 -1.03
C ALA A 205 10.41 18.05 -2.02
N ASP A 206 10.13 19.27 -1.60
CA ASP A 206 10.41 20.48 -2.38
C ASP A 206 11.92 20.66 -2.60
N VAL A 207 12.67 20.62 -1.51
CA VAL A 207 14.12 20.81 -1.45
C VAL A 207 14.74 19.78 -0.51
N PHE A 208 15.89 19.25 -0.89
CA PHE A 208 16.70 18.44 0.03
C PHE A 208 18.18 18.82 -0.07
N ARG A 209 18.76 19.29 1.04
CA ARG A 209 20.17 19.74 1.13
C ARG A 209 20.57 20.72 0.02
N GLY A 210 19.69 21.70 -0.25
CA GLY A 210 19.91 22.76 -1.24
C GLY A 210 19.61 22.36 -2.69
N TYR A 211 19.14 21.14 -2.94
CA TYR A 211 18.71 20.71 -4.27
C TYR A 211 17.20 20.84 -4.42
N ASP A 212 16.77 21.57 -5.45
CA ASP A 212 15.36 21.74 -5.81
C ASP A 212 14.84 20.47 -6.51
N LEU A 213 14.22 19.60 -5.71
CA LEU A 213 13.65 18.34 -6.20
C LEU A 213 12.31 18.59 -6.91
N ALA A 214 11.54 19.59 -6.48
CA ALA A 214 10.27 19.93 -7.13
C ALA A 214 10.47 20.30 -8.60
N SER A 215 11.45 21.16 -8.91
CA SER A 215 11.78 21.54 -10.28
C SER A 215 12.25 20.36 -11.12
N ILE A 216 13.03 19.44 -10.54
CA ILE A 216 13.47 18.21 -11.21
C ILE A 216 12.26 17.34 -11.56
N MET A 217 11.35 17.09 -10.60
CA MET A 217 10.17 16.25 -10.83
C MET A 217 9.22 16.87 -11.88
N LEU A 218 9.05 18.19 -11.87
CA LEU A 218 8.26 18.89 -12.88
C LEU A 218 8.90 18.84 -14.27
N ALA A 219 10.24 18.86 -14.36
CA ALA A 219 10.93 18.67 -15.63
C ALA A 219 10.72 17.25 -16.17
N GLU A 220 10.81 16.22 -15.32
CA GLU A 220 10.53 14.83 -15.72
C GLU A 220 9.07 14.63 -16.13
N ARG A 221 8.11 15.26 -15.45
CA ARG A 221 6.68 15.21 -15.82
C ARG A 221 6.42 15.73 -17.24
N ARG A 222 7.21 16.71 -17.71
CA ARG A 222 7.10 17.23 -19.09
C ARG A 222 7.72 16.30 -20.12
N ARG A 223 8.60 15.39 -19.71
CA ARG A 223 9.36 14.49 -20.57
C ARG A 223 8.74 13.10 -20.65
N LEU A 224 8.16 12.63 -19.55
CA LEU A 224 7.65 11.27 -19.38
C LEU A 224 6.13 11.25 -19.50
N ASP A 225 5.61 10.66 -20.57
CA ASP A 225 4.16 10.50 -20.79
C ASP A 225 3.49 9.67 -19.69
N SER A 226 4.24 8.76 -19.05
CA SER A 226 3.75 7.96 -17.94
C SER A 226 3.53 8.77 -16.67
N LEU A 227 4.29 9.85 -16.44
CA LEU A 227 4.24 10.60 -15.18
C LEU A 227 3.13 11.65 -15.22
N GLU A 228 1.95 11.26 -14.75
CA GLU A 228 0.76 12.11 -14.73
C GLU A 228 0.79 13.12 -13.58
N GLU A 229 1.33 12.74 -12.42
CA GLU A 229 1.20 13.50 -11.18
C GLU A 229 2.53 13.79 -10.45
N VAL A 230 2.73 15.05 -10.06
CA VAL A 230 3.84 15.49 -9.18
C VAL A 230 3.25 16.07 -7.91
N ILE A 231 3.53 15.39 -6.79
CA ILE A 231 3.02 15.71 -5.46
C ILE A 231 4.21 16.13 -4.59
N ILE A 232 4.15 17.32 -4.00
CA ILE A 232 5.26 17.93 -3.26
C ILE A 232 4.93 18.06 -1.78
N VAL A 233 5.88 17.61 -0.95
CA VAL A 233 5.93 17.87 0.49
C VAL A 233 6.78 19.11 0.72
N GLY A 234 6.24 20.10 1.43
CA GLY A 234 6.85 21.43 1.58
C GLY A 234 6.18 22.47 0.70
N GLN A 235 6.98 23.38 0.13
CA GLN A 235 6.50 24.44 -0.76
C GLN A 235 6.28 23.90 -2.17
N ALA A 236 5.01 23.59 -2.48
CA ALA A 236 4.61 23.12 -3.81
C ALA A 236 4.52 24.28 -4.82
N PRO A 237 5.23 24.21 -5.97
CA PRO A 237 4.98 25.10 -7.09
C PRO A 237 3.54 24.97 -7.62
N ARG A 238 3.06 25.98 -8.34
CA ARG A 238 1.67 26.03 -8.85
C ARG A 238 1.31 24.84 -9.75
N GLU A 239 2.29 24.33 -10.48
CA GLU A 239 2.17 23.20 -11.41
C GLU A 239 2.18 21.82 -10.73
N ALA A 240 2.51 21.77 -9.43
CA ALA A 240 2.50 20.57 -8.61
C ALA A 240 1.34 20.59 -7.61
N ARG A 241 0.98 19.43 -7.08
CA ARG A 241 0.02 19.34 -5.96
C ARG A 241 0.77 19.35 -4.64
N SER A 242 0.24 20.04 -3.64
CA SER A 242 0.72 19.88 -2.28
C SER A 242 0.26 18.54 -1.70
N PHE A 243 1.15 17.80 -1.05
CA PHE A 243 0.86 16.49 -0.47
C PHE A 243 -0.38 16.52 0.45
N TRP A 244 -0.42 17.47 1.39
CA TRP A 244 -1.50 17.55 2.37
C TRP A 244 -2.83 18.03 1.77
N SER A 245 -2.83 18.68 0.61
CA SER A 245 -4.08 19.06 -0.09
C SER A 245 -4.87 17.84 -0.60
N LEU A 246 -4.21 16.69 -0.77
CA LEU A 246 -4.89 15.45 -1.17
C LEU A 246 -5.92 15.00 -0.12
N ALA A 247 -5.67 15.28 1.16
CA ALA A 247 -6.55 14.91 2.25
C ALA A 247 -7.95 15.58 2.17
N GLU A 248 -8.08 16.68 1.42
CA GLU A 248 -9.33 17.44 1.30
C GLU A 248 -10.26 16.90 0.19
N SER A 249 -9.71 16.07 -0.71
CA SER A 249 -10.31 15.78 -2.02
C SER A 249 -10.99 14.42 -2.14
N GLY A 250 -10.89 13.57 -1.10
CA GLY A 250 -11.20 12.16 -1.18
C GLY A 250 -12.54 11.74 -0.57
N LYS A 251 -13.25 10.82 -1.25
CA LYS A 251 -14.34 10.03 -0.63
C LYS A 251 -13.77 8.77 0.01
N PRO A 252 -14.40 8.22 1.07
CA PRO A 252 -13.97 6.94 1.64
C PRO A 252 -13.85 5.85 0.57
N LEU A 253 -12.74 5.10 0.62
CA LEU A 253 -12.44 4.02 -0.33
C LEU A 253 -13.43 2.86 -0.17
N ASP A 254 -13.85 2.26 -1.28
CA ASP A 254 -14.66 1.04 -1.25
C ASP A 254 -13.81 -0.21 -0.93
N GLN A 255 -14.43 -1.26 -0.40
CA GLN A 255 -13.75 -2.51 -0.04
C GLN A 255 -13.16 -3.24 -1.25
N HIS A 256 -13.71 -3.04 -2.46
CA HIS A 256 -13.25 -3.67 -3.69
C HIS A 256 -11.90 -3.14 -4.19
N ASP A 257 -11.46 -1.97 -3.69
CA ASP A 257 -10.22 -1.32 -4.11
C ASP A 257 -8.98 -1.80 -3.33
N ARG A 258 -9.14 -2.70 -2.35
CA ARG A 258 -8.05 -3.12 -1.47
C ARG A 258 -7.13 -4.14 -2.11
N ALA A 259 -5.84 -4.01 -1.84
CA ALA A 259 -4.82 -4.97 -2.26
C ALA A 259 -5.02 -6.34 -1.60
N VAL A 260 -4.57 -7.40 -2.28
CA VAL A 260 -4.42 -8.74 -1.70
C VAL A 260 -2.95 -9.08 -1.51
N ALA A 261 -2.65 -10.04 -0.63
CA ALA A 261 -1.27 -10.32 -0.24
C ALA A 261 -0.35 -10.78 -1.40
N ALA A 262 -0.91 -11.32 -2.47
CA ALA A 262 -0.18 -11.72 -3.68
C ALA A 262 0.11 -10.56 -4.65
N ASP A 263 -0.45 -9.36 -4.40
CA ASP A 263 -0.18 -8.20 -5.24
C ASP A 263 1.26 -7.70 -5.06
N PRO A 264 1.92 -7.20 -6.12
CA PRO A 264 3.12 -6.40 -5.97
C PRO A 264 2.83 -5.17 -5.12
N CYS A 265 3.73 -4.82 -4.21
CA CYS A 265 3.55 -3.71 -3.27
C CYS A 265 4.76 -2.79 -3.17
N LEU A 266 5.95 -3.29 -3.49
CA LEU A 266 7.21 -2.57 -3.37
C LEU A 266 8.10 -2.90 -4.56
N LEU A 267 8.59 -1.88 -5.25
CA LEU A 267 9.54 -1.96 -6.35
C LEU A 267 10.83 -1.25 -5.92
N LEU A 268 11.87 -2.03 -5.69
CA LEU A 268 13.20 -1.53 -5.37
C LEU A 268 14.12 -1.64 -6.56
N TYR A 269 15.17 -0.81 -6.57
CA TYR A 269 16.21 -0.88 -7.57
C TYR A 269 17.54 -1.25 -6.93
N THR A 270 18.27 -2.13 -7.61
CA THR A 270 19.63 -2.52 -7.21
C THR A 270 20.64 -1.73 -8.03
N SER A 271 21.81 -1.44 -7.44
CA SER A 271 22.96 -0.88 -8.15
C SER A 271 23.49 -1.93 -9.13
N GLY A 272 22.88 -2.04 -10.30
CA GLY A 272 23.42 -2.81 -11.40
C GLY A 272 24.70 -2.15 -11.90
N THR A 273 25.73 -2.94 -12.17
CA THR A 273 26.96 -2.51 -12.87
C THR A 273 26.73 -2.16 -14.35
N THR A 274 25.48 -2.21 -14.81
CA THR A 274 25.01 -1.92 -16.16
C THR A 274 24.27 -0.58 -16.19
N SER A 275 24.32 0.13 -17.31
CA SER A 275 23.65 1.43 -17.52
C SER A 275 22.11 1.41 -17.45
N SER A 276 21.49 0.26 -17.17
CA SER A 276 20.04 0.10 -17.04
C SER A 276 19.66 -0.31 -15.61
N PRO A 277 18.69 0.38 -14.98
CA PRO A 277 18.18 0.03 -13.66
C PRO A 277 17.65 -1.40 -13.60
N LYS A 278 17.91 -2.12 -12.50
CA LYS A 278 17.36 -3.46 -12.27
C LYS A 278 16.29 -3.40 -11.18
N GLY A 279 15.03 -3.47 -11.60
CA GLY A 279 13.88 -3.48 -10.70
C GLY A 279 13.67 -4.84 -10.04
N VAL A 280 13.38 -4.82 -8.74
CA VAL A 280 13.09 -5.98 -7.90
C VAL A 280 11.72 -5.77 -7.28
N PRO A 281 10.64 -6.29 -7.90
CA PRO A 281 9.32 -6.23 -7.32
C PRO A 281 9.16 -7.23 -6.18
N LEU A 282 8.42 -6.84 -5.16
CA LEU A 282 8.08 -7.65 -4.00
C LEU A 282 6.57 -7.66 -3.78
N THR A 283 6.03 -8.80 -3.35
CA THR A 283 4.63 -8.93 -2.95
C THR A 283 4.50 -8.71 -1.45
N TYR A 284 3.28 -8.50 -0.94
CA TYR A 284 3.10 -8.51 0.51
C TYR A 284 3.46 -9.88 1.10
N GLN A 285 3.09 -10.99 0.45
CA GLN A 285 3.40 -12.34 0.93
C GLN A 285 4.88 -12.55 1.24
N ASN A 286 5.76 -12.25 0.28
CA ASN A 286 7.19 -12.49 0.45
C ASN A 286 7.84 -11.47 1.41
N MET A 287 7.39 -10.22 1.37
CA MET A 287 7.94 -9.15 2.18
C MET A 287 7.51 -9.32 3.63
N LEU A 288 6.20 -9.46 3.88
CA LEU A 288 5.62 -9.54 5.21
C LEU A 288 5.96 -10.87 5.91
N GLY A 289 6.06 -11.99 5.18
CA GLY A 289 6.52 -13.26 5.77
C GLY A 289 7.92 -13.14 6.37
N ASN A 290 8.86 -12.52 5.64
CA ASN A 290 10.21 -12.23 6.15
C ASN A 290 10.19 -11.28 7.37
N ILE A 291 9.29 -10.30 7.37
CA ILE A 291 9.14 -9.36 8.49
C ILE A 291 8.58 -10.06 9.74
N GLU A 292 7.59 -10.95 9.59
CA GLU A 292 7.05 -11.73 10.71
C GLU A 292 8.13 -12.61 11.33
N SER A 293 8.88 -13.36 10.51
CA SER A 293 9.99 -14.18 11.01
C SER A 293 11.05 -13.37 11.76
N ALA A 294 11.39 -12.18 11.26
CA ALA A 294 12.35 -11.32 11.93
C ALA A 294 11.79 -10.66 13.19
N ALA A 295 10.52 -10.26 13.20
CA ALA A 295 9.88 -9.72 14.39
C ALA A 295 9.86 -10.74 15.53
N ASP A 296 9.69 -12.03 15.22
CA ASP A 296 9.81 -13.12 16.18
C ASP A 296 11.25 -13.31 16.67
N GLU A 297 12.22 -13.35 15.75
CA GLU A 297 13.65 -13.52 16.09
C GLU A 297 14.19 -12.38 16.97
N PHE A 298 13.77 -11.14 16.71
CA PHE A 298 14.14 -9.99 17.52
C PHE A 298 13.25 -9.81 18.76
N GLU A 299 12.25 -10.66 18.96
CA GLU A 299 11.29 -10.59 20.07
C GLU A 299 10.56 -9.23 20.15
N VAL A 300 10.21 -8.66 19.00
CA VAL A 300 9.54 -7.36 18.92
C VAL A 300 8.13 -7.45 19.52
N THR A 301 7.79 -6.46 20.32
CA THR A 301 6.50 -6.28 20.99
C THR A 301 5.87 -4.93 20.66
N GLU A 302 4.61 -4.75 21.03
CA GLU A 302 3.90 -3.48 20.91
C GLU A 302 4.40 -2.36 21.85
N HIS A 303 5.38 -2.68 22.71
CA HIS A 303 6.02 -1.74 23.63
C HIS A 303 7.34 -1.18 23.08
N ASP A 304 7.82 -1.72 21.96
CA ASP A 304 9.09 -1.31 21.37
C ASP A 304 9.04 0.04 20.67
N ARG A 305 10.19 0.70 20.68
CA ARG A 305 10.48 1.92 19.94
C ARG A 305 11.65 1.64 19.00
N ILE A 306 11.36 1.44 17.73
CA ILE A 306 12.34 1.02 16.74
C ILE A 306 12.88 2.24 16.00
N LEU A 307 14.19 2.47 16.10
CA LEU A 307 14.91 3.50 15.37
C LEU A 307 15.71 2.88 14.23
N SER A 308 15.48 3.36 13.00
CA SER A 308 16.34 3.01 11.86
C SER A 308 17.23 4.18 11.47
N ALA A 309 18.54 3.96 11.52
CA ALA A 309 19.51 4.92 10.99
C ALA A 309 19.67 4.83 9.45
N ALA A 310 19.02 3.84 8.82
CA ALA A 310 19.03 3.66 7.38
C ALA A 310 17.83 4.37 6.72
N PRO A 311 18.00 4.90 5.50
CA PRO A 311 16.89 5.53 4.79
C PRO A 311 15.83 4.51 4.41
N PHE A 312 14.55 4.90 4.49
CA PHE A 312 13.41 4.09 4.06
C PHE A 312 13.36 3.92 2.54
N SER A 313 14.17 4.67 1.79
CA SER A 313 14.34 4.44 0.36
C SER A 313 15.19 3.20 0.01
N HIS A 314 15.57 2.40 1.01
CA HIS A 314 16.34 1.18 0.87
C HIS A 314 15.67 0.07 1.69
N LEU A 315 15.67 -1.17 1.20
CA LEU A 315 14.98 -2.30 1.86
C LEU A 315 15.34 -2.41 3.34
N TYR A 316 16.64 -2.39 3.67
CA TYR A 316 17.11 -2.42 5.05
C TYR A 316 16.49 -1.37 5.97
N GLY A 317 16.20 -0.14 5.49
CA GLY A 317 15.58 0.90 6.31
C GLY A 317 14.09 0.68 6.48
N ILE A 318 13.36 0.54 5.36
CA ILE A 318 11.90 0.40 5.37
C ILE A 318 11.42 -0.89 6.05
N PHE A 319 12.25 -1.94 6.00
CA PHE A 319 12.03 -3.19 6.71
C PHE A 319 11.86 -2.98 8.21
N ASN A 320 12.68 -2.13 8.84
CA ASN A 320 12.58 -1.87 10.29
C ASN A 320 11.27 -1.14 10.64
N PHE A 321 10.79 -0.27 9.76
CA PHE A 321 9.48 0.36 9.91
C PHE A 321 8.36 -0.69 9.82
N HIS A 322 8.42 -1.60 8.83
CA HIS A 322 7.42 -2.66 8.72
C HIS A 322 7.44 -3.62 9.91
N MET A 323 8.60 -3.88 10.50
CA MET A 323 8.73 -4.69 11.71
C MET A 323 8.11 -4.02 12.94
N ALA A 324 8.23 -2.69 13.08
CA ALA A 324 7.48 -1.96 14.10
C ALA A 324 5.97 -2.11 13.87
N LEU A 325 5.52 -1.92 12.61
CA LEU A 325 4.11 -2.00 12.25
C LEU A 325 3.51 -3.40 12.46
N SER A 326 4.26 -4.48 12.20
CA SER A 326 3.76 -5.86 12.36
C SER A 326 3.39 -6.22 13.80
N ARG A 327 3.96 -5.50 14.78
CA ARG A 327 3.71 -5.68 16.22
C ARG A 327 2.96 -4.51 16.86
N GLY A 328 2.55 -3.50 16.09
CA GLY A 328 1.91 -2.32 16.67
C GLY A 328 2.86 -1.48 17.54
N ALA A 329 4.17 -1.58 17.30
CA ALA A 329 5.22 -0.84 17.99
C ALA A 329 5.37 0.57 17.41
N ALA A 330 6.17 1.42 18.05
CA ALA A 330 6.46 2.77 17.54
C ALA A 330 7.71 2.79 16.66
N ALA A 331 7.66 3.53 15.55
CA ALA A 331 8.83 3.86 14.74
C ALA A 331 9.35 5.26 15.10
N VAL A 332 10.62 5.35 15.50
CA VAL A 332 11.34 6.61 15.70
C VAL A 332 11.93 7.04 14.37
N LEU A 333 11.56 8.24 13.91
CA LEU A 333 11.93 8.76 12.62
C LEU A 333 13.21 9.59 12.71
N LEU A 334 14.19 9.24 11.87
CA LEU A 334 15.43 9.97 11.69
C LEU A 334 15.54 10.41 10.21
N PRO A 335 15.10 11.63 9.85
CA PRO A 335 14.98 12.06 8.46
C PRO A 335 16.26 11.90 7.64
N ALA A 336 17.40 12.20 8.24
CA ALA A 336 18.71 11.94 7.66
C ALA A 336 19.69 11.55 8.76
N PHE A 337 20.62 10.65 8.43
CA PHE A 337 21.67 10.27 9.35
C PHE A 337 22.75 11.36 9.43
N THR A 338 22.95 11.87 10.65
CA THR A 338 24.23 12.41 11.13
C THR A 338 24.52 11.79 12.50
N PRO A 339 25.79 11.71 12.94
CA PRO A 339 26.10 11.24 14.29
C PRO A 339 25.36 12.01 15.39
N GLN A 340 25.24 13.34 15.21
CA GLN A 340 24.58 14.20 16.18
C GLN A 340 23.06 14.00 16.23
N ASP A 341 22.39 13.93 15.08
CA ASP A 341 20.95 13.68 15.03
C ASP A 341 20.61 12.28 15.56
N LEU A 342 21.46 11.29 15.29
CA LEU A 342 21.31 9.95 15.85
C LEU A 342 21.44 9.96 17.38
N GLY A 343 22.49 10.60 17.91
CA GLY A 343 22.69 10.71 19.36
C GLY A 343 21.54 11.43 20.05
N GLN A 344 21.05 12.52 19.46
CA GLN A 344 19.87 13.23 19.95
C GLN A 344 18.63 12.34 19.94
N ALA A 345 18.37 11.60 18.86
CA ALA A 345 17.22 10.70 18.77
C ALA A 345 17.30 9.56 19.80
N VAL A 346 18.50 9.01 20.04
CA VAL A 346 18.73 7.97 21.05
C VAL A 346 18.49 8.52 22.45
N SER A 347 19.08 9.68 22.78
CA SER A 347 18.93 10.30 24.10
C SER A 347 17.50 10.76 24.39
N MET A 348 16.79 11.29 23.39
CA MET A 348 15.45 11.85 23.57
C MET A 348 14.37 10.78 23.62
N HIS A 349 14.51 9.70 22.85
CA HIS A 349 13.43 8.72 22.66
C HIS A 349 13.73 7.35 23.23
N GLU A 350 14.96 7.13 23.71
CA GLU A 350 15.41 5.88 24.32
C GLU A 350 14.91 4.66 23.52
N PRO A 351 15.25 4.54 22.22
CA PRO A 351 14.73 3.46 21.39
C PRO A 351 15.14 2.11 21.98
N THR A 352 14.19 1.18 22.07
CA THR A 352 14.45 -0.18 22.57
C THR A 352 15.25 -0.98 21.54
N MET A 353 15.18 -0.60 20.27
CA MET A 353 15.96 -1.18 19.19
C MET A 353 16.53 -0.12 18.24
N LEU A 354 17.81 -0.27 17.89
CA LEU A 354 18.50 0.57 16.90
C LEU A 354 19.09 -0.28 15.78
N PHE A 355 18.62 -0.07 14.56
CA PHE A 355 19.14 -0.72 13.36
C PHE A 355 20.06 0.23 12.59
N SER A 356 21.32 -0.17 12.41
CA SER A 356 22.33 0.62 11.70
C SER A 356 23.32 -0.27 10.94
N ARG A 357 23.88 0.25 9.84
CA ARG A 357 24.97 -0.44 9.12
C ARG A 357 26.28 -0.31 9.91
N PRO A 358 27.22 -1.25 9.78
CA PRO A 358 28.52 -1.17 10.47
C PRO A 358 29.24 0.18 10.28
N GLY A 359 29.23 0.73 9.06
CA GLY A 359 29.85 2.04 8.78
C GLY A 359 29.14 3.22 9.45
N THR A 360 27.83 3.14 9.70
CA THR A 360 27.06 4.15 10.45
C THR A 360 27.46 4.12 11.93
N ARG A 361 27.55 2.92 12.51
CA ARG A 361 27.99 2.71 13.90
C ARG A 361 29.41 3.20 14.13
N GLY A 362 30.33 2.96 13.20
CA GLY A 362 31.70 3.47 13.28
C GLY A 362 31.80 4.99 13.28
N ARG A 363 30.99 5.68 12.47
CA ARG A 363 30.93 7.16 12.46
C ARG A 363 30.32 7.74 13.73
N TYR A 364 29.35 7.05 14.32
CA TYR A 364 28.78 7.45 15.60
C TYR A 364 29.76 7.23 16.76
N ALA A 365 30.34 6.05 16.90
CA ALA A 365 31.33 5.76 17.95
C ALA A 365 32.57 6.68 17.85
N GLY A 366 33.00 7.02 16.64
CA GLY A 366 34.11 7.95 16.41
C GLY A 366 33.78 9.42 16.65
N SER A 367 32.52 9.78 16.92
CA SER A 367 32.10 11.16 17.17
C SER A 367 32.26 11.62 18.61
N GLY A 368 32.50 10.69 19.55
CA GLY A 368 32.66 11.01 20.98
C GLY A 368 31.37 11.41 21.69
N ILE A 369 30.20 11.26 21.06
CA ILE A 369 28.89 11.63 21.60
C ILE A 369 28.44 10.71 22.76
N ASP A 370 29.06 9.52 22.88
CA ASP A 370 28.85 8.59 24.01
C ASP A 370 29.84 8.79 25.17
N GLN A 371 30.69 9.84 25.15
CA GLN A 371 31.53 10.29 26.27
C GLN A 371 30.88 11.48 26.97
#